data_AF-A0A554S559-F1
#
_entry.id   AF-A0A554S559-F1
#
_cell.length_a   1.000
_cell.length_b   1.000
_cell.length_c   1.000
_cell.angle_alpha   90.00
_cell.angle_beta   90.00
_cell.angle_gamma   90.00
#
_symmetry.space_group_name_H-M   'P 1'
#
loop_
_entity.id
_entity.type
_entity.pdbx_description
1 polymer ?
#
loop_
_entity_poly.entity_id
_entity_poly.type
_entity_poly.pdbx_seq_one_letter_code
_entity_poly.pdbx_strand_id
1 'polypeptide(L)'
;MAQLMSLLVQNAILVVFAASFAARLGLPVPAAAVLVVTGALLAAGDVSVVGVVLAAVVANLLGDGAWFYAGRRFGYRFMRLLCRISLSQDSCVRRGESLISDWGGMSLVAAKFVPGVSVVAPPMAGALGMSVRRFVGFDIVAALVWTGLFLGLGWLFRDQIQQVLAVLAQAGGIATAALGVVLLVMLAVRYWRRRAFARLTGMPRISVDELFDLMSGDVPPLVIDVRGEAGVQVDPRRIPGALSYTLKALQQRNLDLTIDPDRDVVLYCNCPNEVSAAQAARVLLARGARRALPLTGGLDAWVAAGRPTSLH
;
A
#
# COMPACT_ATOMS: atom_id res chain seq x y z
N MET A 1 29.30 17.39 7.79
CA MET A 1 28.28 17.16 8.85
C MET A 1 28.18 18.29 9.86
N ALA A 2 29.29 18.89 10.34
CA ALA A 2 29.25 20.07 11.22
C ALA A 2 28.46 21.26 10.62
N GLN A 3 28.61 21.54 9.32
CA GLN A 3 27.82 22.57 8.62
C GLN A 3 26.32 22.24 8.55
N LEU A 4 25.94 20.98 8.32
CA LEU A 4 24.55 20.54 8.32
C LEU A 4 23.93 20.64 9.71
N MET A 5 24.66 20.23 10.76
CA MET A 5 24.22 20.41 12.15
C MET A 5 24.11 21.88 12.52
N SER A 6 25.04 22.75 12.09
CA SER A 6 24.96 24.19 12.31
C SER A 6 23.77 24.85 11.59
N LEU A 7 23.46 24.40 10.37
CA LEU A 7 22.28 24.85 9.62
C LEU A 7 20.99 24.34 10.26
N LEU A 8 20.98 23.12 10.81
CA LEU A 8 19.83 22.52 11.48
C LEU A 8 19.55 23.18 12.84
N VAL A 9 20.58 23.61 13.57
CA VAL A 9 20.44 24.41 14.80
C VAL A 9 19.96 25.83 14.47
N GLN A 10 20.54 26.48 13.46
CA GLN A 10 20.14 27.83 13.02
C GLN A 10 18.72 27.87 12.40
N ASN A 11 18.26 26.75 11.81
CA ASN A 11 16.94 26.64 11.16
C ASN A 11 16.01 25.63 11.84
N ALA A 12 16.28 25.23 13.10
CA ALA A 12 15.51 24.18 13.78
C ALA A 12 14.01 24.48 13.79
N ILE A 13 13.67 25.75 14.02
CA ILE A 13 12.29 26.26 14.00
C ILE A 13 11.64 26.07 12.62
N LEU A 14 12.37 26.40 11.54
CA LEU A 14 11.88 26.25 10.17
C LEU A 14 11.73 24.78 9.77
N VAL A 15 12.68 23.92 10.17
CA VAL A 15 12.63 22.49 9.91
C VAL A 15 11.44 21.86 10.62
N VAL A 16 11.20 22.19 11.89
CA VAL A 16 10.04 21.74 12.64
C VAL A 16 8.75 22.21 12.00
N PHE A 17 8.68 23.49 11.60
CA PHE A 17 7.52 24.05 10.89
C PHE A 17 7.24 23.26 9.60
N ALA A 18 8.24 23.16 8.71
CA ALA A 18 8.09 22.56 7.40
C ALA A 18 7.75 21.06 7.49
N ALA A 19 8.43 20.31 8.36
CA ALA A 19 8.18 18.88 8.55
C ALA A 19 6.79 18.63 9.14
N SER A 20 6.38 19.41 10.14
CA SER A 20 5.05 19.30 10.74
C SER A 20 3.96 19.68 9.75
N PHE A 21 4.14 20.77 9.01
CA PHE A 21 3.18 21.23 8.02
C PHE A 21 3.01 20.22 6.87
N ALA A 22 4.13 19.73 6.31
CA ALA A 22 4.11 18.72 5.27
C ALA A 22 3.42 17.43 5.72
N ALA A 23 3.71 16.95 6.94
CA ALA A 23 3.04 15.77 7.50
C ALA A 23 1.52 15.99 7.64
N ARG A 24 1.09 17.19 8.03
CA ARG A 24 -0.34 17.54 8.17
C ARG A 24 -1.06 17.70 6.83
N LEU A 25 -0.34 18.09 5.79
CA LEU A 25 -0.83 18.02 4.40
C LEU A 25 -0.91 16.59 3.85
N GLY A 26 -0.46 15.57 4.60
CA GLY A 26 -0.51 14.17 4.21
C GLY A 26 0.73 13.67 3.47
N LEU A 27 1.82 14.44 3.42
CA LEU A 27 3.09 13.95 2.88
C LEU A 27 3.70 12.93 3.86
N PRO A 28 4.38 11.88 3.37
CA PRO A 28 5.01 10.86 4.21
C PRO A 28 6.32 11.36 4.85
N VAL A 29 6.22 12.40 5.69
CA VAL A 29 7.34 13.02 6.40
C VAL A 29 7.33 12.57 7.86
N PRO A 30 8.46 12.11 8.42
CA PRO A 30 8.53 11.61 9.80
C PRO A 30 8.58 12.75 10.83
N ALA A 31 7.53 13.57 10.90
CA ALA A 31 7.47 14.75 11.77
C ALA A 31 7.68 14.43 13.27
N ALA A 32 7.18 13.27 13.73
CA ALA A 32 7.42 12.81 15.11
C ALA A 32 8.91 12.61 15.42
N ALA A 33 9.68 12.03 14.47
CA ALA A 33 11.11 11.84 14.63
C ALA A 33 11.86 13.18 14.65
N VAL A 34 11.45 14.13 13.78
CA VAL A 34 12.01 15.50 13.78
C VAL A 34 11.79 16.18 15.13
N LEU A 35 10.60 16.06 15.71
CA LEU A 35 10.30 16.59 17.04
C LEU A 35 11.15 15.91 18.13
N VAL A 36 11.30 14.58 18.11
CA VAL A 36 12.15 13.88 19.08
C VAL A 36 13.62 14.33 19.00
N VAL A 37 14.19 14.44 17.80
CA VAL A 37 15.55 14.95 17.62
C VAL A 37 15.66 16.40 18.09
N THR A 38 14.67 17.23 17.76
CA THR A 38 14.64 18.63 18.22
C THR A 38 14.52 18.73 19.74
N GLY A 39 13.78 17.84 20.39
CA GLY A 39 13.67 17.75 21.85
C GLY A 39 15.02 17.48 22.52
N ALA A 40 15.83 16.60 21.92
CA ALA A 40 17.20 16.35 22.40
C ALA A 40 18.11 17.58 22.23
N LEU A 41 17.94 18.36 21.16
CA LEU A 41 18.67 19.61 20.94
C LEU A 41 18.23 20.74 21.89
N LEU A 42 16.93 20.82 22.21
CA LEU A 42 16.42 21.76 23.22
C LEU A 42 17.04 21.50 24.60
N ALA A 43 17.33 20.24 24.93
CA ALA A 43 18.00 19.88 26.19
C ALA A 43 19.43 20.42 26.29
N ALA A 44 20.10 20.63 25.15
CA ALA A 44 21.45 21.20 25.08
C ALA A 44 21.48 22.73 25.20
N GLY A 45 20.32 23.40 25.12
CA GLY A 45 20.20 24.87 25.20
C GLY A 45 20.41 25.61 23.88
N ASP A 46 20.58 24.88 22.77
CA ASP A 46 20.96 25.44 21.48
C ASP A 46 19.80 26.12 20.72
N VAL A 47 18.54 25.91 21.15
CA VAL A 47 17.34 26.35 20.42
C VAL A 47 16.25 26.84 21.39
N SER A 48 15.49 27.86 20.99
CA SER A 48 14.35 28.36 21.77
C SER A 48 13.18 27.36 21.82
N VAL A 49 12.84 26.90 23.02
CA VAL A 49 11.68 26.02 23.29
C VAL A 49 10.40 26.65 22.80
N VAL A 50 10.19 27.93 23.12
CA VAL A 50 8.99 28.69 22.73
C VAL A 50 8.87 28.78 21.22
N GLY A 51 9.98 29.08 20.53
CA GLY A 51 10.00 29.18 19.07
C GLY A 51 9.64 27.86 18.38
N VAL A 52 10.18 26.74 18.87
CA VAL A 52 9.90 25.40 18.33
C VAL A 52 8.45 25.00 18.56
N VAL A 53 7.93 25.20 19.77
CA VAL A 53 6.53 24.87 20.10
C VAL A 53 5.58 25.72 19.26
N LEU A 54 5.80 27.03 19.15
CA LEU A 54 4.97 27.91 18.32
C LEU A 54 5.01 27.50 16.85
N ALA A 55 6.19 27.22 16.31
CA ALA A 55 6.33 26.77 14.92
C ALA A 55 5.57 25.46 14.68
N ALA A 56 5.67 24.49 15.58
CA ALA A 56 4.91 23.25 15.48
C ALA A 56 3.40 23.51 15.55
N VAL A 57 2.91 24.29 16.51
CA VAL A 57 1.47 24.59 16.64
C VAL A 57 0.93 25.32 15.40
N VAL A 58 1.62 26.34 14.91
CA VAL A 58 1.20 27.08 13.70
C VAL A 58 1.18 26.16 12.47
N ALA A 59 2.20 25.32 12.30
CA ALA A 59 2.22 24.34 11.21
C ALA A 59 1.04 23.37 11.27
N ASN A 60 0.67 22.91 12.47
CA ASN A 60 -0.48 22.03 12.67
C ASN A 60 -1.79 22.74 12.33
N LEU A 61 -1.99 23.96 12.84
CA LEU A 61 -3.18 24.77 12.58
C LEU A 61 -3.38 25.06 11.09
N LEU A 62 -2.30 25.38 10.35
CA LEU A 62 -2.39 25.66 8.93
C LEU A 62 -2.72 24.40 8.12
N GLY A 63 -2.07 23.27 8.42
CA GLY A 63 -2.32 22.01 7.72
C GLY A 63 -3.72 21.45 8.00
N ASP A 64 -4.06 21.30 9.28
CA ASP A 64 -5.35 20.75 9.72
C ASP A 64 -6.49 21.73 9.39
N GLY A 65 -6.23 23.04 9.46
CA GLY A 65 -7.16 24.09 9.06
C GLY A 65 -7.51 24.06 7.57
N ALA A 66 -6.53 23.85 6.69
CA ALA A 66 -6.77 23.71 5.25
C ALA A 66 -7.76 22.55 4.98
N TRP A 67 -7.54 21.40 5.63
CA TRP A 67 -8.44 20.26 5.51
C TRP A 67 -9.81 20.52 6.13
N PHE A 68 -9.87 21.15 7.31
CA PHE A 68 -11.11 21.52 7.96
C PHE A 68 -11.99 22.42 7.08
N TYR A 69 -11.41 23.46 6.47
CA TYR A 69 -12.14 24.34 5.55
C TYR A 69 -12.57 23.61 4.28
N ALA A 70 -11.73 22.73 3.73
CA ALA A 70 -12.10 21.89 2.59
C ALA A 70 -13.30 21.00 2.94
N GLY A 71 -13.28 20.33 4.10
CA GLY A 71 -14.39 19.53 4.58
C GLY A 71 -15.67 20.34 4.80
N ARG A 72 -15.56 21.54 5.35
CA ARG A 72 -16.69 22.45 5.57
C ARG A 72 -17.30 22.98 4.26
N ARG A 73 -16.48 23.23 3.23
CA ARG A 73 -16.94 23.80 1.96
C ARG A 73 -17.50 22.74 1.01
N PHE A 74 -16.88 21.57 0.94
CA PHE A 74 -17.22 20.52 -0.02
C PHE A 74 -18.04 19.36 0.58
N GLY A 75 -18.18 19.31 1.90
CA GLY A 75 -19.05 18.38 2.63
C GLY A 75 -18.77 16.90 2.37
N TYR A 76 -19.81 16.07 2.48
CA TYR A 76 -19.73 14.61 2.30
C TYR A 76 -19.23 14.15 0.91
N ARG A 77 -19.32 15.00 -0.13
CA ARG A 77 -18.83 14.66 -1.49
C ARG A 77 -17.31 14.57 -1.55
N PHE A 78 -16.60 15.43 -0.81
CA PHE A 78 -15.14 15.39 -0.70
C PHE A 78 -14.66 14.23 0.17
N MET A 79 -15.41 13.91 1.22
CA MET A 79 -15.12 12.77 2.10
C MET A 79 -15.23 11.43 1.35
N ARG A 80 -16.16 11.30 0.41
CA ARG A 80 -16.24 10.14 -0.49
C ARG A 80 -15.03 9.99 -1.40
N LEU A 81 -14.34 11.08 -1.75
CA LEU A 81 -13.11 11.08 -2.57
C LEU A 81 -11.89 10.65 -1.74
N LEU A 82 -11.73 11.22 -0.53
CA LEU A 82 -10.66 10.83 0.39
C LEU A 82 -10.80 9.36 0.86
N CYS A 83 -12.03 8.93 1.14
CA CYS A 83 -12.34 7.55 1.49
C CYS A 83 -12.35 6.58 0.29
N ARG A 84 -12.16 7.05 -0.96
CA ARG A 84 -11.96 6.18 -2.12
C ARG A 84 -10.56 5.58 -2.16
N ILE A 85 -9.61 6.23 -1.47
CA ILE A 85 -8.21 5.81 -1.38
C ILE A 85 -8.01 4.80 -0.22
N SER A 86 -8.89 4.82 0.79
CA SER A 86 -8.90 3.88 1.92
C SER A 86 -9.99 2.82 1.69
N LEU A 87 -9.63 1.53 1.73
CA LEU A 87 -10.35 0.37 1.19
C LEU A 87 -11.81 0.09 1.67
N SER A 88 -12.49 0.99 2.38
CA SER A 88 -13.93 0.85 2.69
C SER A 88 -14.61 2.21 2.92
N GLN A 89 -15.46 2.61 1.97
CA GLN A 89 -16.10 3.93 1.94
C GLN A 89 -17.12 4.14 3.08
N ASP A 90 -17.87 3.10 3.46
CA ASP A 90 -18.96 3.25 4.45
C ASP A 90 -18.49 3.11 5.90
N SER A 91 -17.44 2.34 6.15
CA SER A 91 -16.94 2.14 7.52
C SER A 91 -16.18 3.37 8.04
N CYS A 92 -15.38 4.01 7.17
CA CYS A 92 -14.58 5.18 7.53
C CYS A 92 -15.47 6.39 7.86
N VAL A 93 -16.50 6.63 7.05
CA VAL A 93 -17.45 7.73 7.24
C VAL A 93 -18.31 7.51 8.48
N ARG A 94 -18.96 6.35 8.63
CA ARG A 94 -19.81 6.06 9.81
C ARG A 94 -19.04 6.05 11.12
N ARG A 95 -17.81 5.52 11.11
CA ARG A 95 -16.99 5.41 12.32
C ARG A 95 -16.36 6.75 12.71
N GLY A 96 -16.00 7.60 11.74
CA GLY A 96 -15.56 8.96 12.05
C GLY A 96 -16.73 9.86 12.49
N GLU A 97 -17.93 9.64 11.96
CA GLU A 97 -19.16 10.33 12.39
C GLU A 97 -19.52 9.97 13.84
N SER A 98 -19.50 8.69 14.21
CA SER A 98 -19.72 8.27 15.60
C SER A 98 -18.64 8.80 16.55
N LEU A 99 -17.36 8.83 16.14
CA LEU A 99 -16.29 9.37 16.98
C LEU A 99 -16.44 10.87 17.25
N ILE A 100 -16.85 11.66 16.25
CA ILE A 100 -17.06 13.10 16.43
C ILE A 100 -18.39 13.38 17.15
N SER A 101 -19.42 12.56 16.92
CA SER A 101 -20.68 12.56 17.68
C SER A 101 -20.46 12.33 19.17
N ASP A 102 -19.74 11.25 19.49
CA ASP A 102 -19.69 10.72 20.86
C ASP A 102 -18.60 11.40 21.70
N TRP A 103 -17.47 11.79 21.07
CA TRP A 103 -16.33 12.42 21.76
C TRP A 103 -16.17 13.91 21.44
N GLY A 104 -16.98 14.47 20.54
CA GLY A 104 -16.93 15.89 20.19
C GLY A 104 -15.55 16.31 19.70
N GLY A 105 -15.07 17.47 20.15
CA GLY A 105 -13.73 17.97 19.80
C GLY A 105 -12.57 17.21 20.44
N MET A 106 -12.79 16.42 21.49
CA MET A 106 -11.74 15.57 22.09
C MET A 106 -11.29 14.45 21.15
N SER A 107 -12.14 14.08 20.18
CA SER A 107 -11.77 13.17 19.10
C SER A 107 -10.57 13.67 18.30
N LEU A 108 -10.40 15.00 18.12
CA LEU A 108 -9.28 15.60 17.39
C LEU A 108 -7.95 15.37 18.11
N VAL A 109 -7.97 15.43 19.45
CA VAL A 109 -6.79 15.18 20.29
C VAL A 109 -6.36 13.73 20.16
N ALA A 110 -7.29 12.78 20.33
CA ALA A 110 -7.00 11.36 20.22
C ALA A 110 -6.60 10.95 18.79
N ALA A 111 -7.30 11.47 17.77
CA ALA A 111 -7.02 11.20 16.37
C ALA A 111 -5.59 11.55 15.96
N LYS A 112 -4.99 12.58 16.59
CA LYS A 112 -3.63 13.04 16.28
C LYS A 112 -2.58 11.94 16.48
N PHE A 113 -2.87 10.97 17.36
CA PHE A 113 -1.98 9.84 17.67
C PHE A 113 -2.14 8.62 16.78
N VAL A 114 -3.16 8.59 15.92
CA VAL A 114 -3.40 7.46 15.04
C VAL A 114 -3.07 7.88 13.60
N PRO A 115 -2.03 7.28 12.98
CA PRO A 115 -1.70 7.53 11.59
C PRO A 115 -2.91 7.29 10.67
N GLY A 116 -3.10 8.16 9.67
CA GLY A 116 -4.27 8.11 8.79
C GLY A 116 -5.53 8.76 9.38
N VAL A 117 -5.87 8.49 10.64
CA VAL A 117 -7.03 9.12 11.30
C VAL A 117 -6.80 10.61 11.52
N SER A 118 -5.58 10.99 11.90
CA SER A 118 -5.18 12.39 12.10
C SER A 118 -5.35 13.29 10.88
N VAL A 119 -5.28 12.74 9.66
CA VAL A 119 -5.47 13.49 8.40
C VAL A 119 -6.95 13.62 8.05
N VAL A 120 -7.76 12.64 8.43
CA VAL A 120 -9.19 12.56 8.11
C VAL A 120 -10.06 13.28 9.15
N ALA A 121 -9.60 13.40 10.39
CA ALA A 121 -10.37 14.03 11.46
C ALA A 121 -10.67 15.53 11.24
N PRO A 122 -9.72 16.39 10.82
CA PRO A 122 -10.00 17.80 10.53
C PRO A 122 -11.06 18.03 9.43
N PRO A 123 -10.98 17.41 8.23
CA PRO A 123 -12.00 17.59 7.20
C PRO A 123 -13.36 17.02 7.63
N MET A 124 -13.39 15.94 8.43
CA MET A 124 -14.65 15.42 8.99
C MET A 124 -15.29 16.38 9.99
N ALA A 125 -14.51 16.98 10.89
CA ALA A 125 -15.01 17.99 11.83
C ALA A 125 -15.61 19.20 11.08
N GLY A 126 -15.00 19.60 9.97
CA GLY A 126 -15.52 20.64 9.08
C GLY A 126 -16.84 20.23 8.41
N ALA A 127 -16.91 19.02 7.86
CA ALA A 127 -18.09 18.50 7.16
C ALA A 127 -19.31 18.30 8.08
N LEU A 128 -19.07 17.95 9.35
CA LEU A 128 -20.11 17.81 10.39
C LEU A 128 -20.52 19.16 11.02
N GLY A 129 -20.01 20.28 10.50
CA GLY A 129 -20.46 21.61 10.89
C GLY A 129 -19.87 22.15 12.21
N MET A 130 -18.80 21.56 12.74
CA MET A 130 -18.12 22.07 13.94
C MET A 130 -17.72 23.54 13.74
N SER A 131 -17.92 24.40 14.75
CA SER A 131 -17.55 25.82 14.64
C SER A 131 -16.03 26.01 14.59
N VAL A 132 -15.55 27.00 13.83
CA VAL A 132 -14.11 27.29 13.65
C VAL A 132 -13.43 27.50 15.01
N ARG A 133 -14.08 28.21 15.94
CA ARG A 133 -13.52 28.48 17.28
C ARG A 133 -13.30 27.20 18.09
N ARG A 134 -14.26 26.26 18.03
CA ARG A 134 -14.13 24.96 18.71
C ARG A 134 -13.01 24.14 18.06
N PHE A 135 -13.00 24.06 16.74
CA PHE A 135 -11.95 23.35 16.00
C PHE A 135 -10.55 23.86 16.35
N VAL A 136 -10.32 25.17 16.24
CA VAL A 136 -9.03 25.79 16.54
C VAL A 136 -8.62 25.55 18.00
N GLY A 137 -9.55 25.68 18.95
CA GLY A 137 -9.26 25.41 20.36
C GLY A 137 -8.80 23.97 20.61
N PHE A 138 -9.54 22.99 20.10
CA PHE A 138 -9.18 21.58 20.25
C PHE A 138 -7.93 21.18 19.46
N ASP A 139 -7.72 21.75 18.28
CA ASP A 139 -6.52 21.49 17.49
C ASP A 139 -5.26 22.10 18.13
N ILE A 140 -5.36 23.28 18.75
CA ILE A 140 -4.25 23.84 19.55
C ILE A 140 -3.91 22.90 20.70
N VAL A 141 -4.90 22.44 21.46
CA VAL A 141 -4.68 21.48 22.56
C VAL A 141 -4.04 20.20 22.02
N ALA A 142 -4.56 19.66 20.93
CA ALA A 142 -4.01 18.46 20.29
C ALA A 142 -2.56 18.68 19.85
N ALA A 143 -2.26 19.81 19.21
CA ALA A 143 -0.92 20.18 18.75
C ALA A 143 0.06 20.37 19.90
N LEU A 144 -0.36 20.99 21.01
CA LEU A 144 0.46 21.17 22.20
C LEU A 144 0.75 19.82 22.88
N VAL A 145 -0.25 18.97 23.08
CA VAL A 145 -0.06 17.65 23.70
C VAL A 145 0.83 16.77 22.84
N TRP A 146 0.59 16.73 21.53
CA TRP A 146 1.42 15.97 20.58
C TRP A 146 2.86 16.47 20.57
N THR A 147 3.05 17.78 20.38
CA THR A 147 4.39 18.40 20.31
C THR A 147 5.13 18.22 21.64
N GLY A 148 4.46 18.48 22.76
CA GLY A 148 5.02 18.32 24.09
C GLY A 148 5.45 16.89 24.38
N LEU A 149 4.65 15.89 23.97
CA LEU A 149 5.02 14.49 24.12
C LEU A 149 6.32 14.15 23.38
N PHE A 150 6.41 14.46 22.07
CA PHE A 150 7.59 14.07 21.29
C PHE A 150 8.82 14.91 21.62
N LEU A 151 8.68 16.21 21.89
CA LEU A 151 9.78 17.02 22.41
C LEU A 151 10.25 16.50 23.77
N GLY A 152 9.31 16.17 24.67
CA GLY A 152 9.60 15.63 25.99
C GLY A 152 10.29 14.27 25.94
N LEU A 153 9.87 13.37 25.05
CA LEU A 153 10.56 12.11 24.79
C LEU A 153 12.00 12.34 24.30
N GLY A 154 12.19 13.29 23.38
CA GLY A 154 13.51 13.70 22.91
C GLY A 154 14.40 14.24 24.02
N TRP A 155 13.83 15.06 24.89
CA TRP A 155 14.52 15.66 26.03
C TRP A 155 14.92 14.62 27.08
N LEU A 156 14.01 13.68 27.39
CA LEU A 156 14.22 12.62 28.38
C LEU A 156 15.27 11.59 27.93
N PHE A 157 15.20 11.16 26.66
CA PHE A 157 16.13 10.16 26.09
C PHE A 157 17.30 10.79 25.34
N ARG A 158 17.66 12.04 25.70
CA ARG A 158 18.67 12.82 24.96
C ARG A 158 20.00 12.08 24.86
N ASP A 159 20.46 11.40 25.92
CA ASP A 159 21.79 10.81 25.95
C ASP A 159 21.85 9.56 25.07
N GLN A 160 20.78 8.76 25.03
CA GLN A 160 20.65 7.62 24.12
C GLN A 160 20.50 8.08 22.67
N ILE A 161 19.74 9.16 22.42
CA ILE A 161 19.59 9.74 21.09
C ILE A 161 20.93 10.29 20.60
N GLN A 162 21.69 11.00 21.45
CA GLN A 162 23.02 11.50 21.10
C GLN A 162 24.02 10.38 20.86
N GLN A 163 23.97 9.27 21.61
CA GLN A 163 24.78 8.08 21.34
C GLN A 163 24.41 7.44 20.00
N VAL A 164 23.13 7.26 19.70
CA VAL A 164 22.67 6.73 18.40
C VAL A 164 23.06 7.67 17.27
N LEU A 165 22.90 8.99 17.43
CA LEU A 165 23.31 9.98 16.45
C LEU A 165 24.83 10.02 16.26
N ALA A 166 25.61 9.86 17.33
CA ALA A 166 27.07 9.79 17.28
C ALA A 166 27.55 8.50 16.61
N VAL A 167 26.91 7.36 16.90
CA VAL A 167 27.14 6.09 16.20
C VAL A 167 26.72 6.20 14.73
N LEU A 168 25.60 6.85 14.40
CA LEU A 168 25.18 7.11 13.02
C LEU A 168 26.13 8.08 12.30
N ALA A 169 26.68 9.07 13.01
CA ALA A 169 27.64 10.03 12.46
C ALA A 169 29.02 9.39 12.23
N GLN A 170 29.47 8.50 13.12
CA GLN A 170 30.71 7.73 12.95
C GLN A 170 30.53 6.59 11.95
N ALA A 171 29.36 5.95 11.92
CA ALA A 171 28.96 4.98 10.92
C ALA A 171 28.42 5.65 9.64
N GLY A 172 28.68 6.94 9.42
CA GLY A 172 28.07 7.73 8.35
C GLY A 172 28.22 7.12 6.95
N GLY A 173 29.27 6.34 6.69
CA GLY A 173 29.40 5.54 5.46
C GLY A 173 28.62 4.22 5.48
N ILE A 174 28.58 3.53 6.62
CA ILE A 174 27.98 2.19 6.75
C ILE A 174 26.46 2.28 6.90
N ALA A 175 25.92 3.24 7.65
CA ALA A 175 24.48 3.42 7.83
C ALA A 175 23.81 3.96 6.55
N THR A 176 24.47 4.88 5.83
CA THR A 176 24.01 5.35 4.52
C THR A 176 24.18 4.26 3.45
N ALA A 177 25.27 3.48 3.48
CA ALA A 177 25.40 2.31 2.62
C ALA A 177 24.35 1.25 2.95
N ALA A 178 24.03 0.99 4.21
CA ALA A 178 22.99 0.04 4.62
C ALA A 178 21.61 0.50 4.17
N LEU A 179 21.26 1.78 4.35
CA LEU A 179 20.00 2.33 3.85
C LEU A 179 19.94 2.32 2.31
N GLY A 180 21.06 2.62 1.65
CA GLY A 180 21.24 2.50 0.21
C GLY A 180 21.08 1.07 -0.28
N VAL A 181 21.66 0.09 0.41
CA VAL A 181 21.53 -1.34 0.13
C VAL A 181 20.09 -1.80 0.34
N VAL A 182 19.43 -1.39 1.43
CA VAL A 182 18.00 -1.72 1.66
C VAL A 182 17.12 -1.12 0.56
N LEU A 183 17.35 0.13 0.17
CA LEU A 183 16.64 0.78 -0.92
C LEU A 183 16.92 0.08 -2.26
N LEU A 184 18.18 -0.24 -2.57
CA LEU A 184 18.59 -0.95 -3.77
C LEU A 184 18.02 -2.37 -3.81
N VAL A 185 18.00 -3.10 -2.70
CA VAL A 185 17.38 -4.42 -2.59
C VAL A 185 15.87 -4.30 -2.78
N MET A 186 15.20 -3.31 -2.20
CA MET A 186 13.77 -3.09 -2.40
C MET A 186 13.45 -2.75 -3.86
N LEU A 187 14.23 -1.86 -4.48
CA LEU A 187 14.07 -1.49 -5.89
C LEU A 187 14.40 -2.65 -6.82
N ALA A 188 15.45 -3.42 -6.52
CA ALA A 188 15.78 -4.65 -7.20
C ALA A 188 14.61 -5.62 -7.08
N VAL A 189 14.19 -6.02 -5.87
CA VAL A 189 13.06 -6.94 -5.67
C VAL A 189 11.82 -6.47 -6.43
N ARG A 190 11.50 -5.17 -6.41
CA ARG A 190 10.39 -4.60 -7.18
C ARG A 190 10.61 -4.71 -8.69
N TYR A 191 11.81 -4.44 -9.18
CA TYR A 191 12.19 -4.58 -10.58
C TYR A 191 12.17 -6.05 -11.04
N TRP A 192 12.78 -6.96 -10.28
CA TRP A 192 12.78 -8.40 -10.51
C TRP A 192 11.36 -8.96 -10.50
N ARG A 193 10.51 -8.57 -9.54
CA ARG A 193 9.09 -8.96 -9.51
C ARG A 193 8.34 -8.43 -10.72
N ARG A 194 8.55 -7.17 -11.11
CA ARG A 194 7.95 -6.58 -12.32
C ARG A 194 8.41 -7.30 -13.59
N ARG A 195 9.70 -7.60 -13.71
CA ARG A 195 10.26 -8.29 -14.88
C ARG A 195 9.82 -9.76 -14.93
N ALA A 196 9.74 -10.43 -13.78
CA ALA A 196 9.19 -11.79 -13.68
C ALA A 196 7.71 -11.83 -14.08
N PHE A 197 6.92 -10.83 -13.65
CA PHE A 197 5.52 -10.67 -14.04
C PHE A 197 5.36 -10.32 -15.53
N ALA A 198 6.20 -9.43 -16.06
CA ALA A 198 6.24 -9.09 -17.49
C ALA A 198 6.56 -10.32 -18.36
N ARG A 199 7.45 -11.19 -17.89
CA ARG A 199 7.76 -12.46 -18.56
C ARG A 199 6.62 -13.48 -18.56
N LEU A 200 5.69 -13.41 -17.60
CA LEU A 200 4.50 -14.26 -17.57
C LEU A 200 3.39 -13.68 -18.46
N THR A 201 3.21 -12.37 -18.41
CA THR A 201 2.23 -11.68 -19.26
C THR A 201 2.64 -11.64 -20.73
N GLY A 202 3.92 -11.72 -21.06
CA GLY A 202 4.41 -11.85 -22.45
C GLY A 202 4.41 -13.28 -23.01
N MET A 203 3.91 -14.29 -22.27
CA MET A 203 3.75 -15.64 -22.81
C MET A 203 2.71 -15.64 -23.94
N PRO A 204 2.97 -16.29 -25.08
CA PRO A 204 1.98 -16.44 -26.14
C PRO A 204 0.71 -17.07 -25.60
N ARG A 205 -0.45 -16.54 -25.99
CA ARG A 205 -1.77 -17.07 -25.59
C ARG A 205 -2.49 -17.58 -26.83
N ILE A 206 -3.35 -18.56 -26.61
CA ILE A 206 -4.26 -19.05 -27.63
C ILE A 206 -5.60 -18.32 -27.49
N SER A 207 -6.26 -18.03 -28.60
CA SER A 207 -7.61 -17.44 -28.58
C SER A 207 -8.68 -18.52 -28.31
N VAL A 208 -9.87 -18.09 -27.91
CA VAL A 208 -11.00 -19.01 -27.71
C VAL A 208 -11.37 -19.74 -29.01
N ASP A 209 -11.37 -19.03 -30.13
CA ASP A 209 -11.73 -19.59 -31.43
C ASP A 209 -10.69 -20.60 -31.90
N GLU A 210 -9.40 -20.25 -31.80
CA GLU A 210 -8.30 -21.16 -32.17
C GLU A 210 -8.30 -22.43 -31.30
N LEU A 211 -8.56 -22.31 -29.98
CA LEU A 211 -8.71 -23.48 -29.12
C LEU A 211 -9.89 -24.35 -29.56
N PHE A 212 -11.04 -23.73 -29.85
CA PHE A 212 -12.24 -24.44 -30.24
C PHE A 212 -12.04 -25.22 -31.56
N ASP A 213 -11.35 -24.61 -32.53
CA ASP A 213 -11.00 -25.26 -33.79
C ASP A 213 -10.02 -26.43 -33.57
N LEU A 214 -8.98 -26.24 -32.74
CA LEU A 214 -8.02 -27.30 -32.39
C LEU A 214 -8.68 -28.48 -31.67
N MET A 215 -9.69 -28.22 -30.83
CA MET A 215 -10.44 -29.28 -30.14
C MET A 215 -11.23 -30.18 -31.09
N SER A 216 -11.52 -29.70 -32.31
CA SER A 216 -12.26 -30.43 -33.34
C SER A 216 -11.33 -31.11 -34.38
N GLY A 217 -10.01 -30.93 -34.26
CA GLY A 217 -9.02 -31.51 -35.16
C GLY A 217 -8.65 -32.96 -34.85
N ASP A 218 -7.80 -33.56 -35.68
CA ASP A 218 -7.38 -34.97 -35.56
C ASP A 218 -6.62 -35.27 -34.26
N VAL A 219 -5.88 -34.29 -33.74
CA VAL A 219 -5.10 -34.40 -32.50
C VAL A 219 -5.53 -33.29 -31.54
N PRO A 220 -6.59 -33.49 -30.73
CA PRO A 220 -7.10 -32.44 -29.86
C PRO A 220 -6.10 -32.11 -28.73
N PRO A 221 -5.97 -30.83 -28.34
CA PRO A 221 -5.06 -30.42 -27.28
C PRO A 221 -5.51 -30.98 -25.92
N LEU A 222 -4.55 -31.12 -25.00
CA LEU A 222 -4.84 -31.40 -23.60
C LEU A 222 -5.26 -30.10 -22.91
N VAL A 223 -6.53 -29.99 -22.52
CA VAL A 223 -7.04 -28.81 -21.80
C VAL A 223 -6.96 -29.03 -20.29
N ILE A 224 -6.41 -28.08 -19.55
CA ILE A 224 -6.24 -28.15 -18.09
C ILE A 224 -6.85 -26.91 -17.41
N ASP A 225 -7.79 -27.17 -16.50
CA ASP A 225 -8.34 -26.19 -15.56
C ASP A 225 -7.39 -26.03 -14.37
N VAL A 226 -6.78 -24.86 -14.23
CA VAL A 226 -5.83 -24.58 -13.14
C VAL A 226 -6.44 -23.83 -11.95
N ARG A 227 -7.76 -23.68 -11.93
CA ARG A 227 -8.47 -23.05 -10.83
C ARG A 227 -8.34 -23.89 -9.56
N GLY A 228 -8.29 -23.21 -8.42
CA GLY A 228 -8.46 -23.85 -7.12
C GLY A 228 -9.93 -24.09 -6.80
N GLU A 229 -10.21 -24.87 -5.75
CA GLU A 229 -11.58 -25.19 -5.30
C GLU A 229 -12.48 -23.95 -5.16
N ALA A 230 -11.95 -22.86 -4.58
CA ALA A 230 -12.69 -21.61 -4.44
C ALA A 230 -13.14 -21.01 -5.79
N GLY A 231 -12.32 -21.13 -6.84
CA GLY A 231 -12.68 -20.64 -8.17
C GLY A 231 -13.73 -21.52 -8.86
N VAL A 232 -13.69 -22.83 -8.61
CA VAL A 232 -14.69 -23.79 -9.12
C VAL A 232 -16.03 -23.64 -8.39
N GLN A 233 -16.04 -23.34 -7.09
CA GLN A 233 -17.27 -23.05 -6.36
C GLN A 233 -17.98 -21.79 -6.86
N VAL A 234 -17.22 -20.76 -7.29
CA VAL A 234 -17.78 -19.52 -7.84
C VAL A 234 -18.36 -19.75 -9.24
N ASP A 235 -17.68 -20.52 -10.09
CA ASP A 235 -18.20 -20.92 -11.40
C ASP A 235 -17.94 -22.42 -11.65
N PRO A 236 -18.97 -23.29 -11.48
CA PRO A 236 -18.81 -24.73 -11.60
C PRO A 236 -18.68 -25.20 -13.05
N ARG A 237 -18.87 -24.31 -14.02
CA ARG A 237 -18.68 -24.64 -15.43
C ARG A 237 -17.20 -24.87 -15.73
N ARG A 238 -16.92 -25.72 -16.71
CA ARG A 238 -15.58 -26.01 -17.22
C ARG A 238 -15.61 -26.23 -18.73
N ILE A 239 -14.48 -26.05 -19.39
CA ILE A 239 -14.34 -26.39 -20.81
C ILE A 239 -14.52 -27.91 -20.97
N PRO A 240 -15.32 -28.39 -21.94
CA PRO A 240 -15.55 -29.82 -22.14
C PRO A 240 -14.23 -30.60 -22.31
N GLY A 241 -14.09 -31.70 -21.58
CA GLY A 241 -12.88 -32.53 -21.63
C GLY A 241 -11.67 -31.98 -20.86
N ALA A 242 -11.80 -30.84 -20.17
CA ALA A 242 -10.69 -30.28 -19.40
C ALA A 242 -10.40 -31.10 -18.13
N LEU A 243 -9.11 -31.40 -17.91
CA LEU A 243 -8.63 -32.02 -16.67
C LEU A 243 -8.49 -30.97 -15.57
N SER A 244 -8.83 -31.32 -14.32
CA SER A 244 -8.74 -30.42 -13.19
C SER A 244 -7.43 -30.60 -12.44
N TYR A 245 -6.51 -29.64 -12.56
CA TYR A 245 -5.25 -29.64 -11.80
C TYR A 245 -4.90 -28.25 -11.32
N THR A 246 -4.98 -28.03 -10.01
CA THR A 246 -4.58 -26.74 -9.42
C THR A 246 -3.11 -26.42 -9.74
N LEU A 247 -2.77 -25.13 -9.84
CA LEU A 247 -1.38 -24.69 -10.02
C LEU A 247 -0.43 -25.32 -8.99
N LYS A 248 -0.87 -25.43 -7.72
CA LYS A 248 -0.06 -26.02 -6.65
C LYS A 248 0.19 -27.51 -6.91
N ALA A 249 -0.82 -28.26 -7.35
CA ALA A 249 -0.68 -29.66 -7.73
C ALA A 249 0.29 -29.80 -8.92
N LEU A 250 0.16 -28.95 -9.94
CA LEU A 250 1.08 -28.95 -11.08
C LEU A 250 2.51 -28.64 -10.67
N GLN A 251 2.75 -27.81 -9.66
CA GLN A 251 4.10 -27.50 -9.17
C GLN A 251 4.75 -28.63 -8.36
N GLN A 252 4.00 -29.62 -7.89
CA GLN A 252 4.55 -30.74 -7.12
C GLN A 252 5.46 -31.62 -7.99
N ARG A 253 6.60 -32.05 -7.44
CA ARG A 253 7.59 -32.87 -8.17
C ARG A 253 7.10 -34.27 -8.53
N ASN A 254 6.19 -34.84 -7.73
CA ASN A 254 5.69 -36.21 -7.88
C ASN A 254 4.32 -36.25 -8.57
N LEU A 255 4.00 -35.26 -9.41
CA LEU A 255 2.75 -35.26 -10.15
C LEU A 255 2.78 -36.38 -11.19
N ASP A 256 1.86 -37.33 -11.09
CA ASP A 256 1.63 -38.37 -12.08
C ASP A 256 0.76 -37.84 -13.23
N LEU A 257 1.36 -37.00 -14.07
CA LEU A 257 0.74 -36.49 -15.29
C LEU A 257 1.68 -36.80 -16.45
N THR A 258 1.33 -37.78 -17.27
CA THR A 258 2.06 -38.10 -18.50
C THR A 258 1.79 -37.02 -19.54
N ILE A 259 2.83 -36.29 -19.92
CA ILE A 259 2.77 -35.27 -20.98
C ILE A 259 3.18 -35.93 -22.28
N ASP A 260 2.24 -36.03 -23.22
CA ASP A 260 2.53 -36.43 -24.59
C ASP A 260 3.25 -35.29 -25.32
N PRO A 261 4.49 -35.47 -25.80
CA PRO A 261 5.25 -34.43 -26.49
C PRO A 261 4.60 -33.93 -27.79
N ASP A 262 3.74 -34.74 -28.40
CA ASP A 262 3.10 -34.43 -29.69
C ASP A 262 1.75 -33.72 -29.55
N ARG A 263 1.27 -33.49 -28.32
CA ARG A 263 0.02 -32.80 -28.03
C ARG A 263 0.25 -31.42 -27.44
N ASP A 264 -0.44 -30.43 -28.00
CA ASP A 264 -0.48 -29.09 -27.43
C ASP A 264 -1.23 -29.12 -26.09
N VAL A 265 -0.73 -28.37 -25.10
CA VAL A 265 -1.39 -28.22 -23.80
C VAL A 265 -1.97 -26.83 -23.67
N VAL A 266 -3.25 -26.73 -23.33
CA VAL A 266 -3.92 -25.44 -23.14
C VAL A 266 -4.42 -25.32 -21.71
N LEU A 267 -4.09 -24.22 -21.05
CA LEU A 267 -4.41 -24.01 -19.64
C LEU A 267 -5.29 -22.78 -19.45
N TYR A 268 -6.24 -22.83 -18.53
CA TYR A 268 -7.08 -21.67 -18.23
C TYR A 268 -7.29 -21.47 -16.72
N CYS A 269 -7.48 -20.21 -16.33
CA CYS A 269 -7.85 -19.78 -14.98
C CYS A 269 -8.89 -18.65 -15.10
N ASN A 270 -9.44 -18.18 -13.97
CA ASN A 270 -10.28 -16.97 -13.91
C ASN A 270 -9.52 -15.81 -13.24
N CYS A 271 -8.19 -15.81 -13.38
CA CYS A 271 -7.28 -14.89 -12.71
C CYS A 271 -6.90 -13.74 -13.66
N PRO A 272 -6.75 -12.48 -13.17
CA PRO A 272 -6.38 -11.36 -14.03
C PRO A 272 -5.09 -11.63 -14.82
N ASN A 273 -5.10 -11.33 -16.12
CA ASN A 273 -3.99 -11.60 -17.06
C ASN A 273 -3.53 -13.06 -17.11
N GLU A 274 -4.40 -14.01 -16.73
CA GLU A 274 -4.18 -15.45 -16.83
C GLU A 274 -2.90 -15.93 -16.14
N VAL A 275 -2.47 -15.24 -15.08
CA VAL A 275 -1.15 -15.44 -14.45
C VAL A 275 -0.95 -16.87 -13.95
N SER A 276 -1.97 -17.47 -13.33
CA SER A 276 -1.91 -18.86 -12.85
C SER A 276 -1.79 -19.86 -14.01
N ALA A 277 -2.50 -19.64 -15.12
CA ALA A 277 -2.40 -20.47 -16.31
C ALA A 277 -1.02 -20.32 -16.99
N ALA A 278 -0.47 -19.11 -17.08
CA ALA A 278 0.87 -18.86 -17.58
C ALA A 278 1.98 -19.49 -16.70
N GLN A 279 1.80 -19.48 -15.37
CA GLN A 279 2.72 -20.16 -14.46
C GLN A 279 2.65 -21.68 -14.62
N ALA A 280 1.45 -22.26 -14.73
CA ALA A 280 1.26 -23.68 -14.97
C ALA A 280 1.82 -24.11 -16.34
N ALA A 281 1.61 -23.32 -17.39
CA ALA A 281 2.19 -23.55 -18.70
C ALA A 281 3.72 -23.64 -18.65
N ARG A 282 4.39 -22.72 -17.94
CA ARG A 282 5.84 -22.79 -17.72
C ARG A 282 6.30 -24.07 -17.04
N VAL A 283 5.55 -24.53 -16.06
CA VAL A 283 5.87 -25.76 -15.33
C VAL A 283 5.79 -26.97 -16.26
N LEU A 284 4.79 -27.03 -17.14
CA LEU A 284 4.65 -28.13 -18.10
C LEU A 284 5.71 -28.07 -19.21
N LEU A 285 6.05 -26.89 -19.72
CA LEU A 285 7.18 -26.71 -20.65
C LEU A 285 8.49 -27.21 -20.03
N ALA A 286 8.74 -26.88 -18.76
CA ALA A 286 9.94 -27.35 -18.03
C ALA A 286 9.94 -28.86 -17.76
N ARG A 287 8.79 -29.53 -17.90
CA ARG A 287 8.64 -30.99 -17.77
C ARG A 287 8.57 -31.72 -19.11
N GLY A 288 8.80 -31.03 -20.23
CA GLY A 288 8.91 -31.66 -21.55
C GLY A 288 7.70 -31.46 -22.46
N ALA A 289 6.69 -30.68 -22.07
CA ALA A 289 5.65 -30.26 -23.02
C ALA A 289 6.29 -29.46 -24.15
N ARG A 290 6.01 -29.83 -25.42
CA ARG A 290 6.52 -29.09 -26.58
C ARG A 290 5.88 -27.71 -26.71
N ARG A 291 4.58 -27.62 -26.40
CA ARG A 291 3.81 -26.38 -26.47
C ARG A 291 2.77 -26.36 -25.35
N ALA A 292 2.82 -25.32 -24.51
CA ALA A 292 1.82 -25.08 -23.46
C ALA A 292 1.42 -23.61 -23.47
N LEU A 293 0.12 -23.34 -23.65
CA LEU A 293 -0.41 -21.99 -23.89
C LEU A 293 -1.55 -21.66 -22.92
N PRO A 294 -1.56 -20.46 -22.32
CA PRO A 294 -2.72 -19.97 -21.60
C PRO A 294 -3.84 -19.56 -22.57
N LEU A 295 -5.09 -19.87 -22.22
CA LEU A 295 -6.27 -19.41 -22.94
C LEU A 295 -6.56 -17.93 -22.64
N THR A 296 -6.62 -17.11 -23.68
CA THR A 296 -6.91 -15.67 -23.55
C THR A 296 -8.28 -15.42 -22.92
N GLY A 297 -8.32 -14.66 -21.82
CA GLY A 297 -9.56 -14.36 -21.08
C GLY A 297 -10.14 -15.54 -20.29
N GLY A 298 -9.47 -16.69 -20.27
CA GLY A 298 -9.83 -17.83 -19.45
C GLY A 298 -11.22 -18.41 -19.73
N LEU A 299 -11.86 -18.96 -18.69
CA LEU A 299 -13.21 -19.53 -18.80
C LEU A 299 -14.26 -18.45 -19.13
N ASP A 300 -14.09 -17.24 -18.60
CA ASP A 300 -15.06 -16.16 -18.80
C ASP A 300 -15.17 -15.78 -20.28
N ALA A 301 -14.04 -15.72 -20.99
CA ALA A 301 -14.04 -15.48 -22.44
C ALA A 301 -14.62 -16.66 -23.24
N TRP A 302 -14.36 -17.90 -22.82
CA TRP A 302 -14.95 -19.10 -23.44
C TRP A 302 -16.48 -19.07 -23.36
N VAL A 303 -17.01 -18.76 -22.18
CA VAL A 303 -18.46 -18.62 -21.95
C VAL A 303 -19.03 -17.43 -22.71
N ALA A 304 -18.35 -16.28 -22.70
CA ALA A 304 -18.79 -15.08 -23.40
C ALA A 304 -18.86 -15.27 -24.92
N ALA A 305 -17.99 -16.11 -25.49
CA ALA A 305 -18.03 -16.50 -26.90
C ALA A 305 -19.14 -17.53 -27.22
N GLY A 306 -19.97 -17.92 -26.24
CA GLY A 306 -21.08 -18.86 -26.44
C GLY A 306 -20.63 -20.31 -26.68
N ARG A 307 -19.39 -20.66 -26.33
CA ARG A 307 -18.85 -22.02 -26.51
C ARG A 307 -19.45 -22.98 -25.47
N PRO A 308 -19.62 -24.28 -25.82
CA PRO A 308 -20.23 -25.25 -24.91
C PRO A 308 -19.40 -25.42 -23.64
N THR A 309 -20.08 -25.64 -22.51
CA THR A 309 -19.45 -25.92 -21.21
C THR A 309 -19.96 -27.23 -20.63
N SER A 310 -19.12 -27.89 -19.85
CA SER A 310 -19.53 -28.99 -18.95
C SER A 310 -19.52 -28.52 -17.50
N LEU A 311 -20.13 -29.27 -16.60
CA LEU A 311 -20.01 -29.04 -15.16
C LEU A 311 -18.86 -29.89 -14.60
N HIS A 312 -18.22 -29.38 -13.54
CA HIS A 312 -17.14 -30.08 -12.83
C HIS A 312 -17.59 -31.43 -12.28
#